data_AF-A0A1F4JFB6-F1
#
_entry.id   AF-A0A1F4JFB6-F1
#
_cell.length_a   1.000
_cell.length_b   1.000
_cell.length_c   1.000
_cell.angle_alpha   90.00
_cell.angle_beta   90.00
_cell.angle_gamma   90.00
#
_symmetry.space_group_name_H-M   'P 1'
#
loop_
_entity.id
_entity.type
_entity.pdbx_description
1 polymer ?
#
loop_
_entity_poly.entity_id
_entity_poly.type
_entity_poly.pdbx_seq_one_letter_code
_entity_poly.pdbx_strand_id
1 'polypeptide(L)'
;MLSVRLPQPLENQLAAFCEAQHVSKSSVVQLALEKHLSRVAKPTQAVPQGNPFAALRGTGNRKLSTEQIMRMTRGDDWNQP
;
A
#
# COMPACT_ATOMS: atom_id res chain seq x y z
N MET A 1 -4.11 -4.52 -7.80
CA MET A 1 -4.43 -3.25 -8.46
C MET A 1 -5.05 -2.33 -7.41
N LEU A 2 -4.45 -1.17 -7.15
CA LEU A 2 -4.89 -0.22 -6.11
C LEU A 2 -5.78 0.85 -6.76
N SER A 3 -6.99 1.05 -6.25
CA SER A 3 -7.91 2.08 -6.73
C SER A 3 -7.80 3.33 -5.86
N VAL A 4 -7.55 4.48 -6.49
CA VAL A 4 -7.48 5.78 -5.83
C VAL A 4 -8.72 6.58 -6.21
N ARG A 5 -9.43 7.11 -5.21
CA ARG A 5 -10.56 8.01 -5.42
C ARG A 5 -10.08 9.44 -5.23
N LEU A 6 -10.24 10.26 -6.26
CA LEU A 6 -9.89 11.68 -6.22
C LEU A 6 -11.17 12.50 -6.35
N PRO A 7 -11.23 13.71 -5.76
CA PRO A 7 -12.31 14.64 -6.03
C PRO A 7 -12.35 15.01 -7.51
N GLN A 8 -13.56 15.15 -8.08
CA GLN A 8 -13.78 15.52 -9.49
C GLN A 8 -12.88 16.65 -10.05
N PRO A 9 -12.68 17.79 -9.35
CA PRO A 9 -11.82 18.86 -9.89
C PRO A 9 -10.35 18.42 -10.05
N LEU A 10 -9.88 17.56 -9.15
CA LEU A 10 -8.50 17.06 -9.13
C LEU A 10 -8.29 16.01 -10.23
N GLU A 11 -9.30 15.18 -10.51
CA GLU A 11 -9.27 14.23 -11.63
C GLU A 11 -9.15 14.94 -12.98
N ASN A 12 -9.90 16.04 -13.16
CA ASN A 12 -9.84 16.84 -14.39
C ASN A 12 -8.44 17.47 -14.59
N GLN A 13 -7.85 18.02 -13.52
CA GLN A 13 -6.50 18.58 -13.57
C GLN A 13 -5.45 17.51 -13.87
N LEU A 14 -5.58 16.32 -13.27
CA LEU A 14 -4.67 15.20 -13.51
C LEU A 14 -4.79 14.70 -14.95
N ALA A 15 -6.00 14.59 -15.48
CA ALA A 15 -6.22 14.22 -16.88
C ALA A 15 -5.56 15.23 -17.85
N ALA A 16 -5.79 16.53 -17.65
CA ALA A 16 -5.18 17.58 -18.47
C ALA A 16 -3.65 17.57 -18.39
N PHE A 17 -3.09 17.33 -17.20
CA PHE A 17 -1.64 17.19 -17.02
C PHE A 17 -1.08 15.97 -17.76
N CYS A 18 -1.74 14.82 -17.66
CA CYS A 18 -1.33 13.59 -18.34
C CYS A 18 -1.39 13.74 -19.87
N GLU A 19 -2.40 14.45 -20.38
CA GLU A 19 -2.52 14.74 -21.82
C GLU A 19 -1.40 15.65 -22.31
N ALA A 20 -1.09 16.74 -21.57
CA ALA A 20 -0.04 17.68 -21.94
C ALA A 20 1.37 17.07 -21.91
N GLN A 21 1.62 16.12 -20.99
CA GLN A 21 2.94 15.52 -20.76
C GLN A 21 3.09 14.13 -21.39
N HIS A 22 2.05 13.63 -22.09
CA HIS A 22 2.01 12.29 -22.69
C HIS A 22 2.40 11.14 -21.74
N VAL A 23 2.06 11.28 -20.45
CA VAL A 23 2.36 10.29 -19.42
C VAL A 23 1.11 9.56 -18.95
N SER A 24 1.26 8.30 -18.57
CA SER A 24 0.14 7.49 -18.10
C SER A 24 -0.35 7.98 -16.73
N LYS A 25 -1.68 7.99 -16.57
CA LYS A 25 -2.33 8.37 -15.30
C LYS A 25 -1.83 7.52 -14.13
N SER A 26 -1.64 6.22 -14.36
CA SER A 26 -1.14 5.29 -13.34
C SER A 26 0.28 5.62 -12.89
N SER A 27 1.19 5.97 -13.81
CA SER A 27 2.57 6.32 -13.47
C SER A 27 2.65 7.59 -12.61
N VAL A 28 1.87 8.61 -12.97
CA VAL A 28 1.82 9.89 -12.21
C VAL A 28 1.28 9.65 -10.80
N VAL A 29 0.21 8.86 -10.67
CA VAL A 29 -0.37 8.53 -9.35
C VAL A 29 0.60 7.69 -8.51
N GLN A 30 1.30 6.72 -9.12
CA GLN A 30 2.30 5.91 -8.41
C GLN A 30 3.44 6.76 -7.86
N LEU A 31 4.00 7.66 -8.68
CA LEU A 31 5.08 8.54 -8.28
C LEU A 31 4.65 9.53 -7.19
N ALA A 32 3.44 10.08 -7.31
CA ALA A 32 2.86 10.94 -6.28
C ALA A 32 2.65 10.21 -4.95
N LEU A 33 2.16 8.96 -5.02
CA LEU A 33 1.96 8.11 -3.84
C LEU A 33 3.29 7.76 -3.18
N GLU A 34 4.31 7.38 -3.96
CA GLU A 34 5.66 7.09 -3.44
C GLU A 34 6.27 8.31 -2.74
N LYS A 35 6.13 9.49 -3.35
CA LYS A 35 6.58 10.76 -2.77
C LYS A 35 5.82 11.12 -1.48
N HIS A 36 4.54 10.77 -1.41
CA HIS A 36 3.74 10.98 -0.19
C HIS A 36 4.15 10.00 0.92
N LEU A 37 4.28 8.72 0.58
CA LEU A 37 4.67 7.68 1.51
C LEU A 37 6.09 7.91 2.05
N SER A 38 7.05 8.32 1.22
CA SER A 38 8.40 8.67 1.69
C SER A 38 8.42 9.86 2.67
N ARG A 39 7.46 10.80 2.55
CA ARG A 39 7.29 11.90 3.52
C ARG A 39 6.63 11.44 4.82
N VAL A 40 5.62 10.58 4.74
CA VAL A 40 4.84 10.08 5.89
C VAL A 40 5.59 8.98 6.64
N ALA A 41 6.37 8.15 5.94
CA ALA A 41 7.18 7.07 6.49
C ALA A 41 8.45 7.57 7.19
N LYS A 42 8.66 8.89 7.28
CA LYS A 42 9.56 9.43 8.30
C LYS A 42 9.11 8.83 9.64
N PRO A 43 9.97 8.06 10.33
CA PRO A 43 9.57 7.39 11.54
C PRO A 43 9.14 8.45 12.53
N THR A 44 7.83 8.58 12.71
CA THR A 44 7.29 9.31 13.84
C THR A 44 7.68 8.44 15.02
N GLN A 45 8.79 8.78 15.68
CA GLN A 45 9.28 8.07 16.87
C GLN A 45 8.24 8.06 18.00
N ALA A 46 7.21 8.92 17.91
CA ALA A 46 6.09 8.91 18.83
C ALA A 46 4.98 7.99 18.30
N VAL A 47 5.00 6.72 18.74
CA VAL A 47 3.79 5.89 18.78
C VAL A 47 2.72 6.67 19.55
N PRO A 48 1.49 6.83 19.02
CA PRO A 48 0.40 7.42 19.78
C PRO A 48 0.17 6.59 21.05
N GLN A 49 0.39 7.17 22.22
CA GLN A 49 0.05 6.52 23.49
C GLN A 49 -1.46 6.23 23.47
N GLY A 50 -1.84 4.95 23.51
CA GLY A 50 -3.24 4.52 23.54
C GLY A 50 -3.71 3.60 22.40
N ASN A 51 -2.88 3.32 21.38
CA ASN A 51 -3.26 2.32 20.37
C ASN A 51 -2.75 0.91 20.77
N PRO A 52 -3.63 -0.01 21.24
CA PRO A 52 -3.21 -1.35 21.66
C PRO A 52 -2.61 -2.18 20.52
N PHE A 53 -2.94 -1.85 19.26
CA PHE A 53 -2.40 -2.52 18.08
C PHE A 53 -1.00 -2.04 17.70
N ALA A 54 -0.55 -0.89 18.21
CA ALA A 54 0.81 -0.41 17.94
C ALA A 54 1.87 -1.34 18.56
N ALA A 55 1.58 -1.90 19.74
CA ALA A 55 2.44 -2.88 20.40
C ALA A 55 2.53 -4.22 19.65
N LEU A 56 1.58 -4.50 18.75
CA LEU A 56 1.54 -5.72 17.93
C LEU A 56 2.27 -5.56 16.58
N ARG A 57 2.69 -4.35 16.22
CA ARG A 57 3.40 -4.13 14.96
C ARG A 57 4.78 -4.77 15.03
N GLY A 58 4.99 -5.82 14.23
CA GLY A 58 6.27 -6.55 14.15
C GLY A 58 6.46 -7.67 15.16
N THR A 59 5.41 -8.03 15.92
CA THR A 59 5.37 -9.19 16.84
C THR A 59 4.90 -10.48 16.17
N GLY A 60 4.56 -10.43 14.88
CA GLY A 60 4.24 -11.61 14.08
C GLY A 60 5.36 -12.64 14.11
N ASN A 61 5.01 -13.92 13.94
CA ASN A 61 5.94 -15.04 14.01
C ASN A 61 6.99 -14.95 12.90
N ARG A 62 8.14 -14.31 13.17
CA ARG A 62 9.24 -14.11 12.20
C ARG A 62 9.90 -15.40 11.71
N LYS A 63 9.48 -16.54 12.26
CA LYS A 63 10.00 -17.88 11.91
C LYS A 63 9.37 -18.43 10.64
N LEU A 64 8.14 -18.04 10.33
CA LEU A 64 7.41 -18.58 9.19
C LEU A 64 7.16 -17.48 8.16
N SER A 65 7.48 -17.77 6.91
CA SER A 65 7.09 -16.91 5.80
C SER A 65 5.58 -16.95 5.59
N THR A 66 5.04 -15.92 4.96
CA THR A 66 3.62 -15.86 4.56
C THR A 66 3.19 -17.12 3.81
N GLU A 67 4.03 -17.62 2.89
CA GLU A 67 3.78 -18.85 2.13
C GLU A 67 3.69 -20.10 3.01
N GLN A 68 4.57 -20.22 4.00
CA GLN A 68 4.56 -21.35 4.93
C GLN A 68 3.28 -21.35 5.79
N ILE A 69 2.85 -20.18 6.26
CA ILE A 69 1.59 -20.04 7.01
C ILE A 69 0.39 -20.39 6.13
N MET A 70 0.40 -19.95 4.87
CA MET A 70 -0.67 -20.31 3.92
C MET A 70 -0.71 -21.81 3.65
N ARG A 71 0.44 -22.50 3.54
CA ARG A 71 0.48 -23.96 3.38
C ARG A 71 -0.04 -24.73 4.59
N MET A 72 0.17 -24.23 5.81
CA MET A 72 -0.32 -24.88 7.03
C MET A 72 -1.83 -24.73 7.23
N THR A 73 -2.42 -23.67 6.67
CA THR A 73 -3.82 -23.29 6.91
C THR A 73 -4.74 -23.55 5.73
N ARG A 74 -4.19 -23.82 4.54
CA ARG A 74 -4.96 -24.24 3.36
C ARG A 74 -4.92 -25.76 3.25
N GLY A 75 -6.08 -26.38 3.06
CA GLY A 75 -6.17 -27.81 2.73
C GLY A 75 -5.49 -28.11 1.39
N ASP A 76 -5.13 -29.38 1.19
CA ASP A 76 -4.25 -29.88 0.12
C ASP A 76 -4.66 -29.52 -1.33
N ASP A 77 -5.88 -29.01 -1.54
CA ASP A 77 -6.49 -28.86 -2.87
C ASP A 77 -6.37 -27.48 -3.52
N TRP A 78 -5.86 -26.43 -2.85
CA TRP A 78 -5.94 -25.07 -3.42
C TRP A 78 -4.80 -24.69 -4.37
N ASN A 79 -3.84 -25.59 -4.63
CA ASN A 79 -2.69 -25.30 -5.49
C ASN A 79 -2.25 -26.49 -6.36
N GLN A 80 -3.15 -27.43 -6.64
CA GLN A 80 -3.00 -28.25 -7.84
C GLN A 80 -3.47 -27.40 -9.03
N PRO A 81 -2.65 -27.22 -10.09
CA PRO A 81 -3.17 -26.69 -11.35
C PRO A 81 -4.27 -27.59 -11.92
#